data_AF-A0A7V9NBP1-F1
#
_entry.id   AF-A0A7V9NBP1-F1
#
_cell.length_a   1.000
_cell.length_b   1.000
_cell.length_c   1.000
_cell.angle_alpha   90.00
_cell.angle_beta   90.00
_cell.angle_gamma   90.00
#
_symmetry.space_group_name_H-M   'P 1'
#
loop_
_entity.id
_entity.type
_entity.pdbx_description
1 polymer ?
#
loop_
_entity_poly.entity_id
_entity_poly.type
_entity_poly.pdbx_seq_one_letter_code
_entity_poly.pdbx_strand_id
1 'polypeptide(L)'
;MGGVVDLPPGRCSHLGPLPSLPWDAGCRPAEHRTSADCNRGRSRARRPSHRGTSGRSDGARGRYDVTFSVVVNVMPKAGISDPQGQTIERALPALGYTGVNGVRVGKRIMLEIEAATEDEARARATEMCERLLANSVIEAYEVAIGEARTEGAQA
;
A
#
# COMPACT_ATOMS: atom_id res chain seq x y z
N MET A 1 -33.66 -36.99 50.75
CA MET A 1 -32.89 -36.06 51.59
C MET A 1 -31.83 -35.41 50.72
N GLY A 2 -32.21 -34.32 50.05
CA GLY A 2 -31.28 -33.48 49.29
C GLY A 2 -30.76 -32.38 50.21
N GLY A 3 -29.45 -32.14 50.17
CA GLY A 3 -28.79 -31.06 50.87
C GLY A 3 -27.90 -30.30 49.91
N VAL A 4 -28.38 -29.15 49.45
CA VAL A 4 -27.56 -28.08 48.88
C VAL A 4 -26.77 -27.48 50.04
N VAL A 5 -25.46 -27.49 49.95
CA VAL A 5 -24.60 -26.68 50.83
C VAL A 5 -23.96 -25.58 50.00
N ASP A 6 -24.46 -24.37 50.27
CA ASP A 6 -23.96 -23.07 49.88
C ASP A 6 -22.45 -22.95 50.16
N LEU A 7 -21.68 -22.53 49.16
CA LEU A 7 -20.26 -22.19 49.31
C LEU A 7 -20.13 -20.66 49.51
N PRO A 8 -19.46 -20.18 50.55
CA PRO A 8 -19.32 -18.75 50.80
C PRO A 8 -18.41 -18.07 49.76
N PRO A 9 -18.69 -16.83 49.36
CA PRO A 9 -17.81 -16.07 48.50
C PRO A 9 -16.64 -15.49 49.30
N GLY A 10 -15.43 -15.68 48.77
CA GLY A 10 -14.26 -14.90 49.19
C GLY A 10 -13.14 -15.71 49.81
N ARG A 11 -12.16 -16.08 48.97
CA ARG A 11 -10.73 -15.97 49.28
C ARG A 11 -9.90 -16.24 48.04
N CYS A 12 -9.58 -15.18 47.28
CA CYS A 12 -8.36 -15.16 46.48
C CYS A 12 -7.23 -14.75 47.42
N SER A 13 -6.29 -15.64 47.67
CA SER A 13 -5.11 -15.34 48.49
C SER A 13 -3.90 -16.12 47.99
N HIS A 14 -3.37 -15.76 46.83
CA HIS A 14 -1.92 -15.84 46.54
C HIS A 14 -1.59 -15.32 45.14
N LEU A 15 -1.34 -14.02 45.01
CA LEU A 15 -0.44 -13.49 43.97
C LEU A 15 0.31 -12.31 44.60
N GLY A 16 1.60 -12.49 44.80
CA GLY A 16 2.51 -11.40 45.18
C GLY A 16 2.60 -10.34 44.09
N PRO A 17 3.03 -9.12 44.44
CA PRO A 17 3.09 -8.01 43.48
C PRO A 17 4.14 -8.31 42.39
N LEU A 18 3.68 -8.31 41.13
CA LEU A 18 4.54 -8.27 39.96
C LEU A 18 5.31 -6.93 39.95
N PRO A 19 6.62 -6.91 39.64
CA PRO A 19 7.34 -5.66 39.45
C PRO A 19 6.80 -4.92 38.22
N SER A 20 6.32 -3.70 38.46
CA SER A 20 5.87 -2.74 37.45
C SER A 20 7.00 -2.42 36.48
N LEU A 21 6.83 -2.79 35.21
CA LEU A 21 7.66 -2.30 34.11
C LEU A 21 7.42 -0.79 33.90
N PRO A 22 8.46 0.03 33.68
CA PRO A 22 8.35 1.47 33.58
C PRO A 22 7.95 1.88 32.15
N TRP A 23 6.67 2.11 31.92
CA TRP A 23 6.18 2.84 30.74
C TRP A 23 5.86 4.31 31.04
N ASP A 24 6.12 4.79 32.26
CA ASP A 24 6.07 6.20 32.64
C ASP A 24 7.35 6.95 32.24
N ALA A 25 7.60 7.01 30.94
CA ALA A 25 8.56 7.94 30.35
C ALA A 25 7.81 8.96 29.49
N GLY A 26 7.38 10.05 30.13
CA GLY A 26 7.33 11.36 29.46
C GLY A 26 6.02 11.80 28.82
N CYS A 27 4.92 11.83 29.56
CA CYS A 27 3.87 12.82 29.32
C CYS A 27 3.92 13.87 30.44
N ARG A 28 4.66 14.96 30.21
CA ARG A 28 4.57 16.15 31.07
C ARG A 28 3.16 16.75 30.92
N PRO A 29 2.49 17.17 32.01
CA PRO A 29 1.25 17.91 31.88
C PRO A 29 1.52 19.23 31.15
N ALA A 30 0.77 19.47 30.07
CA ALA A 30 0.75 20.75 29.40
C ALA A 30 0.16 21.79 30.36
N GLU A 31 1.01 22.63 30.91
CA GLU A 31 0.62 23.79 31.70
C GLU A 31 -0.30 24.70 30.88
N HIS A 32 -1.35 25.16 31.56
CA HIS A 32 -2.37 26.07 31.05
C HIS A 32 -1.73 27.32 30.42
N ARG A 33 -1.69 27.37 29.09
CA ARG A 33 -1.46 28.64 28.38
C ARG A 33 -2.77 29.40 28.30
N THR A 34 -2.90 30.43 29.12
CA THR A 34 -3.96 31.43 29.02
C THR A 34 -3.74 32.27 27.75
N SER A 35 -4.85 32.70 27.14
CA SER A 35 -4.94 33.35 25.81
C SER A 35 -4.28 34.74 25.69
N ALA A 36 -3.55 35.22 26.69
CA ALA A 36 -3.15 36.63 26.79
C ALA A 36 -1.72 36.96 26.32
N ASP A 37 -0.90 35.97 25.94
CA ASP A 37 0.54 36.18 25.63
C ASP A 37 0.94 35.98 24.15
N CYS A 38 0.01 36.21 23.21
CA CYS A 38 0.30 36.05 21.77
C CYS A 38 0.38 37.35 20.96
N ASN A 39 0.56 38.51 21.61
CA ASN A 39 0.54 39.78 20.88
C ASN A 39 1.65 40.77 21.27
N ARG A 40 2.91 40.33 21.11
CA ARG A 40 4.05 41.25 21.08
C ARG A 40 5.02 40.84 19.98
N GLY A 41 4.97 41.56 18.86
CA GLY A 41 6.07 41.62 17.88
C GLY A 41 5.86 40.87 16.58
N ARG A 42 4.99 41.37 15.69
CA ARG A 42 5.19 41.21 14.25
C ARG A 42 5.22 42.59 13.59
N SER A 43 6.41 43.18 13.65
CA SER A 43 6.83 44.29 12.82
C SER A 43 6.55 44.00 11.34
N ARG A 44 5.94 44.99 10.68
CA ARG A 44 5.57 44.99 9.27
C ARG A 44 6.81 44.86 8.38
N ALA A 45 7.15 43.64 7.98
CA ALA A 45 7.99 43.42 6.81
C ALA A 45 7.07 43.21 5.60
N ARG A 46 6.89 44.27 4.80
CA ARG A 46 6.29 44.16 3.46
C ARG A 46 7.20 43.25 2.63
N ARG A 47 6.79 42.00 2.41
CA ARG A 47 7.49 41.11 1.48
C ARG A 47 7.13 41.50 0.05
N PRO A 48 8.10 41.47 -0.89
CA PRO A 48 7.88 41.92 -2.26
C PRO A 48 6.84 41.06 -2.97
N SER A 49 6.04 41.69 -3.83
CA SER A 49 5.18 40.99 -4.79
C SER A 49 6.06 40.13 -5.69
N HIS A 50 5.94 38.81 -5.56
CA HIS A 50 6.43 37.89 -6.59
C HIS A 50 5.59 38.14 -7.83
N ARG A 51 6.12 39.01 -8.69
CA ARG A 51 5.66 39.24 -10.05
C ARG A 51 5.67 37.87 -10.74
N GLY A 52 4.48 37.42 -11.15
CA GLY A 52 4.29 36.14 -11.79
C GLY A 52 5.23 35.99 -12.97
N THR A 53 6.13 35.02 -12.88
CA THR A 53 6.68 34.37 -14.07
C THR A 53 5.63 33.36 -14.51
N SER A 54 4.65 33.83 -15.29
CA SER A 54 3.93 32.97 -16.24
C SER A 54 4.92 32.58 -17.33
N GLY A 55 5.85 31.69 -16.98
CA GLY A 55 6.97 31.28 -17.81
C GLY A 55 6.97 29.77 -17.86
N ARG A 56 6.22 29.23 -18.84
CA ARG A 56 6.26 27.86 -19.35
C ARG A 56 6.09 26.75 -18.31
N SER A 57 4.89 26.19 -18.32
CA SER A 57 4.74 24.75 -18.23
C SER A 57 5.43 24.10 -19.44
N ASP A 58 6.77 24.15 -19.51
CA ASP A 58 7.54 23.05 -20.09
C ASP A 58 7.45 21.92 -19.06
N GLY A 59 6.22 21.41 -18.90
CA GLY A 59 6.01 20.08 -18.33
C GLY A 59 6.89 19.17 -19.16
N ALA A 60 7.68 18.36 -18.47
CA ALA A 60 8.57 17.37 -19.05
C ALA A 60 7.76 16.47 -19.98
N ARG A 61 7.60 16.91 -21.23
CA ARG A 61 7.08 16.10 -22.32
C ARG A 61 8.05 14.95 -22.42
N GLY A 62 7.52 13.74 -22.29
CA GLY A 62 8.27 12.50 -22.33
C GLY A 62 9.36 12.56 -23.39
N ARG A 63 10.53 11.99 -23.09
CA ARG A 63 11.63 11.88 -24.06
C ARG A 63 11.25 11.08 -25.33
N TYR A 64 10.05 10.52 -25.35
CA TYR A 64 9.57 9.55 -26.32
C TYR A 64 8.18 9.99 -26.82
N ASP A 65 7.98 9.98 -28.14
CA ASP A 65 6.70 10.34 -28.79
C ASP A 65 5.68 9.19 -28.77
N VAL A 66 6.04 8.05 -28.17
CA VAL A 66 5.25 6.81 -28.19
C VAL A 66 5.08 6.26 -26.78
N THR A 67 3.86 5.91 -26.43
CA THR A 67 3.48 5.27 -25.17
C THR A 67 2.95 3.87 -25.43
N PHE A 68 3.49 2.88 -24.74
CA PHE A 68 3.06 1.48 -24.81
C PHE A 68 2.20 1.14 -23.60
N SER A 69 1.04 0.54 -23.85
CA SER A 69 0.28 -0.09 -22.77
C SER A 69 0.97 -1.41 -22.39
N VAL A 70 1.29 -1.60 -21.12
CA VAL A 70 1.96 -2.79 -20.62
C VAL A 70 1.12 -3.44 -19.53
N VAL A 71 1.02 -4.76 -19.61
CA VAL A 71 0.35 -5.59 -18.62
C VAL A 71 1.37 -6.53 -18.00
N VAL A 72 1.50 -6.48 -16.69
CA VAL A 72 2.30 -7.43 -15.92
C VAL A 72 1.36 -8.32 -15.12
N ASN A 73 1.38 -9.62 -15.40
CA ASN A 73 0.69 -10.62 -14.60
C ASN A 73 1.69 -11.21 -13.61
N VAL A 74 1.38 -11.18 -12.31
CA VAL A 74 2.22 -11.71 -11.25
C VAL A 74 1.46 -12.82 -10.53
N MET A 75 2.03 -14.02 -10.48
CA MET A 75 1.45 -15.21 -9.88
C MET A 75 2.42 -15.85 -8.88
N PRO A 76 1.96 -16.40 -7.74
CA PRO A 76 2.82 -17.19 -6.87
C PRO A 76 3.41 -18.40 -7.63
N LYS A 77 4.67 -18.75 -7.35
CA LYS A 77 5.33 -19.90 -8.00
C LYS A 77 4.60 -21.21 -7.70
N ALA A 78 4.77 -22.21 -8.56
CA ALA A 78 4.27 -23.56 -8.31
C ALA A 78 4.86 -24.12 -7.00
N GLY A 79 4.00 -24.71 -6.16
CA GLY A 79 4.40 -25.25 -4.85
C GLY A 79 4.44 -24.24 -3.71
N ILE A 80 4.26 -22.94 -3.97
CA ILE A 80 4.08 -21.94 -2.91
C ILE A 80 2.60 -21.89 -2.51
N SER A 81 2.34 -21.97 -1.20
CA SER A 81 0.99 -21.85 -0.65
C SER A 81 0.43 -20.45 -0.91
N ASP A 82 -0.78 -20.41 -1.47
CA ASP A 82 -1.57 -19.19 -1.69
C ASP A 82 -2.81 -19.23 -0.77
N PRO A 83 -2.74 -18.63 0.44
CA PRO A 83 -3.87 -18.59 1.37
C PRO A 83 -5.12 -17.89 0.81
N GLN A 84 -4.94 -16.95 -0.13
CA GLN A 84 -6.06 -16.22 -0.73
C GLN A 84 -6.83 -17.14 -1.68
N GLY A 85 -6.13 -17.84 -2.58
CA GLY A 85 -6.72 -18.84 -3.46
C GLY A 85 -7.47 -19.93 -2.69
N GLN A 86 -6.88 -20.46 -1.62
CA GLN A 86 -7.53 -21.47 -0.76
C GLN A 86 -8.80 -20.96 -0.09
N THR A 87 -8.83 -19.69 0.31
CA THR A 87 -10.02 -19.08 0.93
C THR A 87 -11.16 -19.00 -0.08
N ILE A 88 -10.86 -18.59 -1.32
CA ILE A 88 -11.85 -18.51 -2.40
C ILE A 88 -12.35 -19.91 -2.78
N GLU A 89 -11.44 -20.88 -2.94
CA GLU A 89 -11.80 -22.27 -3.26
C GLU A 89 -12.77 -22.87 -2.25
N ARG A 90 -12.59 -22.56 -0.96
CA ARG A 90 -13.51 -22.99 0.12
C ARG A 90 -14.85 -22.26 0.12
N ALA A 91 -14.90 -21.03 -0.41
CA ALA A 91 -16.12 -20.22 -0.45
C ALA A 91 -17.04 -20.57 -1.64
N LEU A 92 -16.47 -20.99 -2.77
CA LEU A 92 -17.22 -21.30 -3.99
C LEU A 92 -18.32 -22.38 -3.83
N PRO A 93 -18.14 -23.47 -3.06
CA PRO A 93 -19.19 -24.46 -2.82
C PRO A 93 -20.43 -23.88 -2.13
N ALA A 94 -20.26 -22.92 -1.22
CA ALA A 94 -21.38 -22.27 -0.54
C ALA A 94 -22.25 -21.43 -1.51
N LEU A 95 -21.69 -21.04 -2.66
CA LEU A 95 -22.39 -20.34 -3.73
C LEU A 95 -22.97 -21.30 -4.79
N GLY A 96 -22.86 -22.62 -4.59
CA GLY A 96 -23.35 -23.64 -5.51
C GLY A 96 -22.38 -24.03 -6.64
N TYR A 97 -21.14 -23.50 -6.65
CA TYR A 97 -20.12 -23.88 -7.61
C TYR A 97 -19.32 -25.09 -7.08
N THR A 98 -19.65 -26.28 -7.56
CA THR A 98 -18.93 -27.53 -7.24
C THR A 98 -17.94 -27.92 -8.34
N GLY A 99 -16.84 -28.59 -7.98
CA GLY A 99 -15.85 -29.08 -8.94
C GLY A 99 -14.76 -28.09 -9.33
N VAL A 100 -14.75 -26.89 -8.74
CA VAL A 100 -13.64 -25.93 -8.87
C VAL A 100 -12.51 -26.36 -7.94
N ASN A 101 -11.31 -26.53 -8.48
CA ASN A 101 -10.11 -26.92 -7.73
C ASN A 101 -8.91 -26.10 -8.20
N GLY A 102 -7.93 -25.90 -7.32
CA GLY A 102 -6.67 -25.25 -7.67
C GLY A 102 -6.83 -23.76 -7.95
N VAL A 103 -7.67 -23.08 -7.17
CA VAL A 103 -7.86 -21.63 -7.31
C VAL A 103 -6.57 -20.92 -6.91
N ARG A 104 -6.06 -20.06 -7.80
CA ARG A 104 -4.87 -19.24 -7.56
C ARG A 104 -5.20 -17.78 -7.76
N VAL A 105 -4.69 -16.94 -6.88
CA VAL A 105 -4.84 -15.49 -6.95
C VAL A 105 -3.48 -14.89 -7.25
N GLY A 106 -3.50 -13.90 -8.14
CA GLY A 106 -2.33 -13.10 -8.48
C GLY A 106 -2.70 -11.64 -8.68
N LYS A 107 -1.71 -10.86 -9.10
CA LYS A 107 -1.86 -9.42 -9.37
C LYS A 107 -1.78 -9.20 -10.87
N ARG A 108 -2.66 -8.35 -11.40
CA ARG A 108 -2.57 -7.82 -12.74
C ARG A 108 -2.28 -6.33 -12.65
N ILE A 109 -1.12 -5.92 -13.11
CA ILE A 109 -0.63 -4.55 -13.05
C ILE A 109 -0.66 -3.99 -14.46
N MET A 110 -1.44 -2.95 -14.68
CA MET A 110 -1.50 -2.24 -15.95
C MET A 110 -0.74 -0.93 -15.80
N LEU A 111 0.16 -0.65 -16.73
CA LEU A 111 1.02 0.51 -16.69
C LEU A 111 1.29 1.00 -18.11
N GLU A 112 1.59 2.29 -18.25
CA GLU A 112 1.92 2.91 -19.53
C GLU A 112 3.40 3.29 -19.51
N ILE A 113 4.15 2.90 -20.55
CA ILE A 113 5.58 3.20 -20.67
C ILE A 113 5.81 4.01 -21.93
N GLU A 114 6.30 5.23 -21.75
CA GLU A 114 6.83 6.05 -22.83
C GLU A 114 8.16 5.47 -23.33
N ALA A 115 8.25 4.97 -24.56
CA ALA A 115 9.50 4.41 -25.11
C ALA A 115 9.60 4.63 -26.61
N ALA A 116 10.81 4.58 -27.19
CA ALA A 116 10.96 4.73 -28.64
C ALA A 116 10.53 3.45 -29.38
N THR A 117 10.65 2.30 -28.71
CA THR A 117 10.43 0.98 -29.30
C THR A 117 9.77 0.04 -28.29
N GLU A 118 9.13 -1.02 -28.80
CA GLU A 118 8.52 -2.06 -27.96
C GLU A 118 9.57 -2.78 -27.09
N ASP A 119 10.76 -3.06 -27.64
CA ASP A 119 11.84 -3.72 -26.92
C ASP A 119 12.35 -2.87 -25.75
N GLU A 120 12.43 -1.54 -25.92
CA GLU A 120 12.80 -0.63 -24.85
C GLU A 120 11.71 -0.57 -23.77
N ALA A 121 10.43 -0.53 -24.15
CA ALA A 121 9.33 -0.61 -23.20
C ALA A 121 9.37 -1.92 -22.41
N ARG A 122 9.63 -3.05 -23.09
CA ARG A 122 9.75 -4.37 -22.47
C ARG A 122 10.93 -4.44 -21.50
N ALA A 123 12.10 -3.96 -21.90
CA ALA A 123 13.28 -3.95 -21.03
C ALA A 123 13.02 -3.16 -19.74
N ARG A 124 12.38 -1.99 -19.85
CA ARG A 124 12.01 -1.17 -18.69
C ARG A 124 10.95 -1.84 -17.82
N ALA A 125 9.93 -2.44 -18.42
CA ALA A 125 8.91 -3.19 -17.68
C ALA A 125 9.54 -4.35 -16.89
N THR A 126 10.47 -5.10 -17.50
CA THR A 126 11.23 -6.16 -16.84
C THR A 126 12.05 -5.62 -15.67
N GLU A 127 12.77 -4.52 -15.85
CA GLU A 127 13.53 -3.88 -14.76
C GLU A 127 12.63 -3.49 -13.58
N MET A 128 11.47 -2.90 -13.86
CA MET A 128 10.48 -2.56 -12.82
C MET A 128 9.96 -3.81 -12.10
N CYS A 129 9.76 -4.92 -12.83
CA CYS A 129 9.33 -6.20 -12.25
C CYS A 129 10.36 -6.76 -11.27
N GLU A 130 11.63 -6.78 -11.67
CA GLU A 130 12.72 -7.32 -10.85
C GLU A 130 13.00 -6.48 -9.60
N ARG A 131 12.82 -5.16 -9.70
CA ARG A 131 13.15 -4.22 -8.62
C ARG A 131 12.01 -4.04 -7.62
N LEU A 132 10.75 -4.13 -8.06
CA LEU A 132 9.62 -3.74 -7.23
C LEU A 132 8.34 -4.54 -7.46
N LEU A 133 7.93 -4.74 -8.71
CA LEU A 133 6.55 -5.19 -8.98
C LEU A 133 6.33 -6.67 -8.64
N ALA A 134 7.39 -7.49 -8.68
CA ALA A 134 7.32 -8.91 -8.36
C ALA A 134 8.43 -9.30 -7.38
N ASN A 135 8.10 -10.15 -6.40
CA ASN A 135 9.10 -10.78 -5.57
C ASN A 135 9.66 -12.03 -6.27
N SER A 136 10.85 -11.92 -6.86
CA SER A 136 11.50 -12.98 -7.65
C SER A 136 11.72 -14.30 -6.91
N VAL A 137 11.69 -14.31 -5.57
CA VAL A 137 11.84 -15.54 -4.77
C VAL A 137 10.57 -16.39 -4.81
N ILE A 138 9.41 -15.78 -4.55
CA ILE A 138 8.13 -16.48 -4.30
C ILE A 138 7.09 -16.29 -5.42
N GLU A 139 7.22 -15.24 -6.22
CA GLU A 139 6.33 -14.90 -7.32
C GLU A 139 7.05 -15.10 -8.67
N ALA A 140 6.27 -15.40 -9.70
CA ALA A 140 6.65 -15.39 -11.10
C ALA A 140 5.85 -14.28 -11.80
N TYR A 141 6.44 -13.65 -12.82
CA TYR A 141 5.77 -12.60 -13.57
C TYR A 141 5.83 -12.88 -15.07
N GLU A 142 4.86 -12.34 -15.79
CA GLU A 142 4.77 -12.33 -17.25
C GLU A 142 4.47 -10.91 -17.70
N VAL A 143 5.25 -10.40 -18.66
CA VAL A 143 5.08 -9.07 -19.23
C VAL A 143 4.48 -9.21 -20.62
N ALA A 144 3.32 -8.60 -20.83
CA ALA A 144 2.69 -8.45 -22.14
C ALA A 144 2.69 -6.97 -22.53
N ILE A 145 3.27 -6.67 -23.70
CA ILE A 145 3.23 -5.34 -24.29
C ILE A 145 2.03 -5.27 -25.25
N GLY A 146 1.23 -4.23 -25.10
CA GLY A 146 0.06 -3.92 -25.91
C GLY A 146 0.35 -2.83 -26.94
N GLU A 147 -0.72 -2.20 -27.42
CA GLU A 147 -0.65 -1.23 -28.50
C GLU A 147 0.18 0.01 -28.15
N ALA A 148 0.89 0.50 -29.15
CA ALA A 148 1.63 1.74 -29.10
C ALA A 148 0.70 2.91 -29.47
N ARG A 149 0.57 3.89 -28.57
CA ARG A 149 -0.10 5.17 -28.85
C ARG A 149 0.96 6.23 -29.11
N THR A 150 0.92 6.85 -30.28
CA THR A 150 1.72 8.03 -30.60
C THR A 150 0.91 9.30 -30.35
N GLU A 151 1.48 10.27 -29.65
CA GLU A 151 0.86 11.60 -29.54
C GLU A 151 1.09 12.35 -30.86
N GLY A 152 0.23 12.12 -31.85
CA GLY A 152 0.37 12.79 -33.15
C GLY A 152 -0.62 12.44 -34.28
N ALA A 153 -1.67 11.65 -34.04
CA ALA A 153 -2.61 11.25 -35.09
C ALA A 153 -4.03 11.79 -34.85
N GLN A 154 -4.21 13.11 -34.86
CA GLN A 154 -5.50 13.75 -35.11
C GLN A 154 -5.27 14.89 -36.10
N ALA A 155 -5.66 14.65 -37.35
CA ALA A 155 -5.72 15.62 -38.44
C ALA A 155 -7.06 16.37 -38.41
#